data_AF-A0AA43JSK2-F1
#
_entry.id   AF-A0AA43JSK2-F1
#
_cell.length_a   1.000
_cell.length_b   1.000
_cell.length_c   1.000
_cell.angle_alpha   90.00
_cell.angle_beta   90.00
_cell.angle_gamma   90.00
#
_symmetry.space_group_name_H-M   'P 1'
#
loop_
_entity.id
_entity.type
_entity.pdbx_description
1 polymer ?
#
loop_
_entity_poly.entity_id
_entity_poly.type
_entity_poly.pdbx_seq_one_letter_code
_entity_poly.pdbx_strand_id
1 'polypeptide(L)'
;MKGLMVLVRAGVVTTVLLASMALVLWRQSRSLEVLARLDEIRQQTSLAQSEIAELERRIQMLESRGRVVEAARSRLGMHAPEGAELVILPGAAD
;
A
#
# COMPACT_ATOMS: atom_id res chain seq x y z
N MET A 1 -32.30 -58.82 11.77
CA MET A 1 -30.88 -58.39 11.87
C MET A 1 -30.36 -57.67 10.62
N LYS A 2 -30.65 -58.12 9.38
CA LYS A 2 -30.14 -57.48 8.13
C LYS A 2 -30.50 -55.98 7.98
N GLY A 3 -31.73 -55.58 8.32
CA GLY A 3 -32.17 -54.17 8.22
C GLY A 3 -31.43 -53.20 9.17
N LEU A 4 -31.12 -53.64 10.38
CA LEU A 4 -30.33 -52.86 11.35
C LEU A 4 -28.91 -52.59 10.82
N MET A 5 -28.30 -53.60 10.19
CA MET A 5 -26.95 -53.50 9.63
C MET A 5 -26.89 -52.51 8.44
N VAL A 6 -27.95 -52.44 7.64
CA VAL A 6 -28.07 -51.48 6.53
C VAL A 6 -28.21 -50.04 7.05
N LEU A 7 -29.03 -49.82 8.07
CA LEU A 7 -29.20 -48.52 8.70
C LEU A 7 -27.88 -48.01 9.32
N VAL A 8 -27.16 -48.88 10.04
CA VAL A 8 -25.85 -48.52 10.60
C VAL A 8 -24.86 -48.17 9.50
N ARG A 9 -24.80 -48.96 8.42
CA ARG A 9 -23.93 -48.65 7.27
C ARG A 9 -24.28 -47.31 6.62
N ALA A 10 -25.55 -47.05 6.37
CA ALA A 10 -26.00 -45.78 5.78
C ALA A 10 -25.68 -44.59 6.68
N GLY A 11 -25.83 -44.75 8.00
CA GLY A 11 -25.42 -43.76 8.98
C GLY A 11 -23.93 -43.46 8.90
N VAL A 12 -23.08 -44.48 8.91
CA VAL A 12 -21.61 -44.33 8.80
C VAL A 12 -21.21 -43.61 7.52
N VAL A 13 -21.77 -44.00 6.37
CA VAL A 13 -21.48 -43.35 5.08
C VAL A 13 -21.85 -41.86 5.13
N THR A 14 -23.03 -41.55 5.68
CA THR A 14 -23.48 -40.16 5.82
C THR A 14 -22.55 -39.36 6.74
N THR A 15 -22.15 -39.93 7.88
CA THR A 15 -21.24 -39.26 8.81
C THR A 15 -19.87 -39.01 8.19
N VAL A 16 -19.31 -39.99 7.46
CA VAL A 16 -18.03 -39.83 6.76
C VAL A 16 -18.14 -38.73 5.69
N LEU A 17 -19.23 -38.71 4.93
CA LEU A 17 -19.47 -37.68 3.94
C LEU A 17 -19.53 -36.27 4.58
N LEU A 18 -20.31 -36.11 5.64
CA LEU A 18 -20.42 -34.83 6.36
C LEU A 18 -19.07 -34.40 6.97
N ALA A 19 -18.32 -35.34 7.54
CA ALA A 19 -16.99 -35.05 8.09
C ALA A 19 -16.02 -34.59 7.00
N SER A 20 -16.04 -35.23 5.82
CA SER A 20 -15.21 -34.83 4.69
C SER A 20 -15.55 -33.42 4.20
N MET A 21 -16.83 -33.08 4.15
CA MET A 21 -17.30 -31.76 3.72
C MET A 21 -16.95 -30.67 4.73
N ALA A 22 -17.12 -30.95 6.04
CA ALA A 22 -16.73 -30.04 7.11
C ALA A 22 -15.23 -29.74 7.10
N LEU A 23 -14.40 -30.76 6.84
CA LEU A 23 -12.95 -30.60 6.73
C LEU A 23 -12.56 -29.68 5.57
N VAL A 24 -13.20 -29.86 4.40
CA VAL A 24 -12.97 -29.01 3.23
C VAL A 24 -13.41 -27.58 3.52
N LEU A 25 -14.59 -27.38 4.11
CA LEU A 25 -15.10 -26.05 4.44
C LEU A 25 -14.19 -25.32 5.42
N TRP A 26 -13.65 -26.02 6.42
CA TRP A 26 -12.67 -25.46 7.35
C TRP A 26 -11.39 -25.01 6.63
N ARG A 27 -10.88 -25.82 5.69
CA ARG A 27 -9.71 -25.47 4.88
C ARG A 27 -10.01 -24.29 3.94
N GLN A 28 -11.18 -24.27 3.30
CA GLN A 28 -11.61 -23.18 2.43
C GLN A 28 -11.74 -21.85 3.19
N SER A 29 -12.32 -21.89 4.39
CA SER A 29 -12.42 -20.71 5.27
C SER A 29 -11.05 -20.10 5.56
N ARG A 30 -10.05 -20.93 5.89
CA ARG A 30 -8.68 -20.46 6.13
C ARG A 30 -8.02 -19.89 4.89
N SER A 31 -8.28 -20.45 3.70
CA SER A 31 -7.80 -19.88 2.44
C SER A 31 -8.43 -18.51 2.14
N LEU A 32 -9.73 -18.33 2.41
CA LEU A 32 -10.41 -17.04 2.25
C LEU A 32 -9.86 -15.98 3.21
N GLU A 33 -9.57 -16.36 4.46
CA GLU A 33 -8.98 -15.46 5.44
C GLU A 33 -7.60 -14.95 5.00
N VAL A 34 -6.75 -15.85 4.47
CA VAL A 34 -5.43 -15.47 3.94
C VAL A 34 -5.56 -14.54 2.72
N LEU A 35 -6.51 -14.81 1.81
CA LEU A 35 -6.78 -13.95 0.66
C LEU A 35 -7.27 -12.57 1.10
N ALA A 36 -8.15 -12.49 2.10
CA ALA A 36 -8.64 -11.22 2.63
C ALA A 36 -7.51 -10.37 3.22
N ARG A 37 -6.60 -10.99 3.99
CA ARG A 37 -5.41 -10.29 4.53
C ARG A 37 -4.47 -9.82 3.44
N LEU A 38 -4.28 -10.61 2.38
CA LEU A 38 -3.47 -10.20 1.24
C LEU A 38 -4.08 -8.98 0.53
N ASP A 39 -5.40 -8.97 0.38
CA ASP A 39 -6.12 -7.86 -0.26
C ASP A 39 -6.01 -6.58 0.56
N GLU A 40 -6.14 -6.68 1.89
CA GLU A 40 -5.92 -5.56 2.81
C GLU A 40 -4.51 -4.97 2.69
N ILE A 41 -3.48 -5.82 2.67
CA ILE A 41 -2.08 -5.38 2.51
C ILE A 41 -1.88 -4.71 1.14
N ARG A 42 -2.48 -5.24 0.07
CA ARG A 42 -2.42 -4.64 -1.26
C ARG A 42 -3.07 -3.26 -1.30
N GLN A 43 -4.22 -3.11 -0.64
CA GLN A 43 -4.90 -1.83 -0.54
C GLN A 43 -4.07 -0.80 0.23
N GLN A 44 -3.51 -1.18 1.38
CA GLN A 44 -2.59 -0.33 2.15
C GLN A 44 -1.37 0.11 1.31
N THR A 45 -0.80 -0.83 0.56
CA THR A 45 0.35 -0.53 -0.33
C THR A 45 -0.04 0.47 -1.43
N SER A 46 -1.20 0.29 -2.06
CA SER A 46 -1.69 1.20 -3.10
C SER A 46 -1.94 2.61 -2.57
N LEU A 47 -2.46 2.72 -1.35
CA LEU A 47 -2.65 4.02 -0.68
C LEU A 47 -1.30 4.69 -0.41
N ALA A 48 -0.36 3.97 0.21
CA ALA A 48 0.97 4.49 0.50
C ALA A 48 1.73 4.94 -0.77
N GLN A 49 1.61 4.18 -1.87
CA GLN A 49 2.18 4.57 -3.17
C GLN A 49 1.56 5.86 -3.72
N SER A 50 0.27 6.06 -3.50
CA SER A 50 -0.42 7.29 -3.93
C SER A 50 0.06 8.50 -3.11
N GLU A 51 0.25 8.32 -1.80
CA GLU A 51 0.81 9.35 -0.91
C GLU A 51 2.25 9.72 -1.31
N ILE A 52 3.09 8.72 -1.64
CA ILE A 52 4.45 8.96 -2.14
C ILE A 52 4.41 9.81 -3.40
N ALA A 53 3.56 9.46 -4.37
CA ALA A 53 3.45 10.21 -5.63
C ALA A 53 2.97 11.66 -5.40
N GLU A 54 2.07 11.89 -4.43
CA GLU A 54 1.65 13.23 -4.04
C GLU A 54 2.79 14.02 -3.41
N LEU A 55 3.54 13.40 -2.49
CA LEU A 55 4.69 14.01 -1.82
C LEU A 55 5.78 14.38 -2.82
N GLU A 56 6.12 13.49 -3.76
CA GLU A 56 7.09 13.77 -4.82
C GLU A 56 6.65 14.97 -5.68
N ARG A 57 5.38 15.00 -6.10
CA ARG A 57 4.82 16.15 -6.83
C ARG A 57 4.94 17.44 -6.03
N ARG A 58 4.71 17.38 -4.71
CA ARG A 58 4.80 18.55 -3.83
C ARG A 58 6.23 19.01 -3.62
N ILE A 59 7.18 18.09 -3.46
CA ILE A 59 8.61 18.39 -3.40
C ILE A 59 9.05 19.09 -4.68
N GLN A 60 8.73 18.52 -5.85
CA GLN A 60 9.09 19.10 -7.13
C GLN A 60 8.53 20.52 -7.32
N MET A 61 7.28 20.73 -6.89
CA MET A 61 6.65 22.05 -6.90
C MET A 61 7.34 23.03 -5.94
N LEU A 62 7.74 22.58 -4.75
CA LEU A 62 8.44 23.40 -3.74
C LEU A 62 9.86 23.76 -4.17
N GLU A 63 10.58 22.82 -4.76
CA GLU A 63 11.94 22.98 -5.28
C GLU A 63 11.96 23.75 -6.61
N SER A 64 10.80 23.93 -7.26
CA SER A 64 10.74 24.61 -8.54
C SER A 64 11.39 25.99 -8.45
N ARG A 65 12.34 26.25 -9.35
CA ARG A 65 13.11 27.49 -9.39
C ARG A 65 12.21 28.73 -9.40
N GLY A 66 11.06 28.66 -10.07
CA GLY A 66 10.07 29.75 -10.06
C GLY A 66 9.60 30.10 -8.65
N ARG A 67 9.17 29.10 -7.87
CA ARG A 67 8.74 29.30 -6.48
C ARG A 67 9.88 29.73 -5.57
N VAL A 68 11.07 29.13 -5.73
CA VAL A 68 12.25 29.48 -4.92
C VAL A 68 12.68 30.92 -5.17
N VAL A 69 12.78 31.34 -6.43
CA VAL A 69 13.16 32.71 -6.82
C VAL A 69 12.11 33.71 -6.35
N GLU A 70 10.82 33.39 -6.49
CA GLU A 70 9.73 34.26 -6.03
C GLU A 70 9.71 34.39 -4.50
N ALA A 71 9.93 33.29 -3.76
CA ALA A 71 10.07 33.33 -2.31
C ALA A 71 11.31 34.11 -1.86
N ALA A 72 12.45 33.95 -2.54
CA ALA A 72 13.67 34.72 -2.26
C ALA A 72 13.45 36.22 -2.52
N ARG A 73 12.77 36.58 -3.60
CA ARG A 73 12.43 37.97 -3.91
C ARG A 73 11.47 38.59 -2.90
N SER A 74 10.38 37.90 -2.59
CA SER A 74 9.33 38.42 -1.71
C SER A 74 9.74 38.45 -0.23
N ARG A 75 10.49 37.44 0.24
CA ARG A 75 10.80 37.30 1.68
C ARG A 75 12.18 37.85 2.05
N LEU A 76 13.15 37.78 1.13
CA LEU A 76 14.54 38.16 1.39
C LEU A 76 14.95 39.40 0.59
N GLY A 77 14.05 39.97 -0.22
CA GLY A 77 14.37 41.11 -1.10
C GLY A 77 15.39 40.79 -2.19
N MET A 78 15.65 39.49 -2.46
CA MET A 78 16.68 39.05 -3.39
C MET A 78 16.21 39.18 -4.84
N HIS A 79 17.09 39.62 -5.75
CA HIS A 79 16.82 39.65 -7.18
C HIS A 79 17.83 38.79 -7.95
N ALA A 80 17.46 38.43 -9.18
CA ALA A 80 18.43 37.86 -10.09
C ALA A 80 19.35 39.00 -10.55
N PRO A 81 20.68 38.84 -10.46
CA PRO A 81 21.60 39.93 -10.78
C PRO A 81 21.47 40.35 -12.24
N GLU A 82 21.51 41.65 -12.49
CA GLU A 82 21.39 42.22 -13.84
C GLU A 82 22.76 42.52 -14.44
N GLY A 83 23.06 41.95 -15.61
CA GLY A 83 24.21 42.29 -16.44
C GLY A 83 25.57 42.27 -15.74
N ALA A 84 26.02 43.43 -15.27
CA ALA A 84 27.34 43.67 -14.71
C ALA A 84 27.43 43.63 -13.17
N GLU A 85 26.39 43.15 -12.48
CA GLU A 85 26.45 42.93 -11.02
C GLU A 85 27.46 41.83 -10.64
N LEU A 86 28.45 42.19 -9.81
CA LEU A 86 29.45 41.26 -9.30
C LEU A 86 28.94 40.64 -7.97
N VAL A 87 28.55 39.37 -8.00
CA VAL A 87 28.11 38.63 -6.81
C VAL A 87 29.27 37.81 -6.25
N ILE A 88 29.72 38.14 -5.03
CA ILE A 88 30.77 37.41 -4.32
C ILE A 88 30.11 36.38 -3.41
N LEU A 89 30.23 35.11 -3.75
CA LEU A 89 29.80 34.00 -2.90
C LEU A 89 30.98 33.55 -2.02
N PRO A 90 30.81 33.41 -0.70
CA PRO A 90 31.85 32.82 0.14
C PRO A 90 32.08 31.38 -0.34
N GLY A 91 33.31 31.07 -0.75
CA GLY A 91 33.68 29.76 -1.26
C GLY A 91 33.41 28.69 -0.22
N ALA A 92 32.77 27.60 -0.65
CA ALA A 92 32.66 26.38 0.14
C ALA A 92 34.08 25.88 0.42
N ALA A 93 34.56 26.06 1.65
CA ALA A 93 35.60 25.21 2.18
C ALA A 93 34.92 23.87 2.51
N ASP A 94 35.40 22.80 1.86
CA ASP A 94 34.92 21.42 2.01
C ASP A 94 34.71 20.99 3.47
#